data_AF-A0A967ZA26-F1
#
_entry.id   AF-A0A967ZA26-F1
#
_cell.length_a   1.000
_cell.length_b   1.000
_cell.length_c   1.000
_cell.angle_alpha   90.00
_cell.angle_beta   90.00
_cell.angle_gamma   90.00
#
_symmetry.space_group_name_H-M   'P 1'
#
loop_
_entity.id
_entity.type
_entity.pdbx_description
1 polymer ?
#
loop_
_entity_poly.entity_id
_entity_poly.type
_entity_poly.pdbx_seq_one_letter_code
_entity_poly.pdbx_strand_id
1 'polypeptide(L)'
;MVGVLSGRSLLKGITVACFGLLLTTVGYADATGVPRFHFNVDYLLDGLPLIPIVLGLFGIPELMELAVKGTSISRVAPKASDESGLMRGIKDVLTHRWLTIRSALIGTYVGMLPGLGATIVDWIAYGHAVQSAKDKSQFGDGDIRGVIAPECANNAHKAGALIPTVAFGIPGSIGTAILLGALVIKGLRPGPDMLTFDLPL
;
A
#
# COMPACT_ATOMS: atom_id res chain seq x y z
N MET A 1 -9.13 9.57 2.23
CA MET A 1 -8.60 8.80 1.07
C MET A 1 -9.51 8.88 -0.15
N VAL A 2 -10.78 8.50 -0.05
CA VAL A 2 -11.73 8.52 -1.19
C VAL A 2 -11.81 9.90 -1.87
N GLY A 3 -11.90 10.99 -1.13
CA GLY A 3 -11.96 12.34 -1.71
C GLY A 3 -10.72 12.78 -2.48
N VAL A 4 -9.55 12.24 -2.15
CA VAL A 4 -8.27 12.55 -2.82
C VAL A 4 -8.04 11.61 -4.02
N LEU A 5 -8.46 10.35 -3.91
CA LEU A 5 -8.31 9.32 -4.96
C LEU A 5 -9.35 9.43 -6.10
N SER A 6 -10.43 10.20 -5.90
CA SER A 6 -11.52 10.35 -6.87
C SER A 6 -11.17 11.22 -8.08
N GLY A 7 -9.99 11.85 -8.09
CA GLY A 7 -9.51 12.69 -9.19
C GLY A 7 -10.54 13.72 -9.63
N ARG A 8 -10.89 13.70 -10.93
CA ARG A 8 -11.83 14.63 -11.55
C ARG A 8 -13.30 14.41 -11.18
N SER A 9 -13.68 13.28 -10.58
CA SER A 9 -15.07 12.95 -10.28
C SER A 9 -15.29 12.60 -8.81
N LEU A 10 -15.14 13.60 -7.95
CA LEU A 10 -15.36 13.50 -6.49
C LEU A 10 -16.70 12.83 -6.14
N LEU A 11 -17.76 13.20 -6.85
CA LEU A 11 -19.11 12.70 -6.62
C LEU A 11 -19.18 11.17 -6.77
N LYS A 12 -18.52 10.61 -7.80
CA LYS A 12 -18.49 9.17 -8.05
C LYS A 12 -17.79 8.42 -6.91
N GLY A 13 -16.65 8.92 -6.45
CA GLY A 13 -15.94 8.22 -5.37
C GLY A 13 -16.66 8.32 -4.04
N ILE A 14 -17.31 9.44 -3.72
CA ILE A 14 -18.17 9.54 -2.54
C ILE A 14 -19.31 8.51 -2.63
N THR A 15 -19.99 8.38 -3.77
CA THR A 15 -21.05 7.39 -3.97
C THR A 15 -20.53 5.97 -3.74
N VAL A 16 -19.38 5.61 -4.31
CA VAL A 16 -18.78 4.27 -4.14
C VAL A 16 -18.36 4.03 -2.68
N ALA A 17 -17.87 5.04 -1.98
CA ALA A 17 -17.53 4.91 -0.57
C ALA A 17 -18.75 4.74 0.33
N CYS A 18 -19.82 5.51 0.11
CA CYS A 18 -21.09 5.30 0.79
C CYS A 18 -21.64 3.89 0.50
N PHE A 19 -21.53 3.42 -0.74
CA PHE A 19 -21.92 2.06 -1.10
C PHE A 19 -21.10 0.99 -0.37
N GLY A 20 -19.77 1.15 -0.31
CA GLY A 20 -18.90 0.26 0.47
C GLY A 20 -19.25 0.24 1.96
N LEU A 21 -19.52 1.41 2.55
CA LEU A 21 -19.97 1.51 3.95
C LEU A 21 -21.30 0.77 4.17
N LEU A 22 -22.26 0.88 3.25
CA LEU A 22 -23.51 0.13 3.33
C LEU A 22 -23.26 -1.38 3.30
N LEU A 23 -22.38 -1.86 2.40
CA LEU A 23 -22.04 -3.28 2.32
C LEU A 23 -21.38 -3.81 3.61
N THR A 24 -20.57 -2.99 4.30
CA THR A 24 -19.96 -3.39 5.59
C THR A 24 -20.96 -3.53 6.74
N THR A 25 -22.20 -3.07 6.58
CA THR A 25 -23.25 -3.25 7.61
C THR A 25 -23.92 -4.62 7.60
N VAL A 26 -23.60 -5.48 6.62
CA VAL A 26 -24.10 -6.85 6.53
C VAL A 26 -23.38 -7.72 7.56
N GLY A 27 -24.16 -8.48 8.34
CA GLY A 27 -23.66 -9.41 9.35
C GLY A 27 -23.88 -8.93 10.79
N TYR A 28 -23.12 -9.50 11.71
CA TYR A 28 -23.16 -9.10 13.12
C TYR A 28 -22.53 -7.73 13.33
N ALA A 29 -23.24 -6.84 14.03
CA ALA A 29 -22.67 -5.58 14.48
C ALA A 29 -21.74 -5.80 15.69
N ASP A 30 -20.45 -5.49 15.56
CA ASP A 30 -19.42 -5.68 16.61
C ASP A 30 -19.83 -5.15 17.99
N ALA A 31 -20.57 -4.04 18.03
CA ALA A 31 -20.96 -3.37 19.27
C ALA A 31 -22.18 -4.00 19.97
N THR A 32 -23.07 -4.68 19.24
CA THR A 32 -24.38 -5.11 19.79
C THR A 32 -24.71 -6.58 19.54
N GLY A 33 -23.98 -7.27 18.66
CA GLY A 33 -24.25 -8.66 18.30
C GLY A 33 -25.59 -8.89 17.61
N VAL A 34 -26.27 -7.82 17.15
CA VAL A 34 -27.53 -7.95 16.42
C VAL A 34 -27.23 -8.16 14.93
N PRO A 35 -27.77 -9.22 14.29
CA PRO A 35 -27.54 -9.46 12.87
C PRO A 35 -28.31 -8.44 12.02
N ARG A 36 -27.66 -7.90 11.00
CA ARG A 36 -28.23 -6.92 10.06
C ARG A 36 -28.04 -7.39 8.63
N PHE A 37 -29.08 -7.21 7.80
CA PHE A 37 -29.04 -7.48 6.36
C PHE A 37 -28.54 -8.90 5.96
N HIS A 38 -28.82 -9.92 6.78
CA HIS A 38 -28.43 -11.31 6.49
C HIS A 38 -29.43 -12.03 5.57
N PHE A 39 -30.61 -11.46 5.31
CA PHE A 39 -31.62 -11.98 4.36
C PHE A 39 -31.94 -13.48 4.50
N ASN A 40 -31.93 -14.04 5.71
CA ASN A 40 -32.08 -15.48 6.00
C ASN A 40 -31.02 -16.38 5.34
N VAL A 41 -29.84 -15.85 5.03
CA VAL A 41 -28.67 -16.60 4.57
C VAL A 41 -27.63 -16.58 5.67
N ASP A 42 -27.36 -17.76 6.27
CA ASP A 42 -26.44 -17.89 7.40
C ASP A 42 -25.01 -17.45 7.06
N TYR A 43 -24.60 -17.63 5.80
CA TYR A 43 -23.30 -17.19 5.30
C TYR A 43 -23.07 -15.67 5.42
N LEU A 44 -24.13 -14.87 5.46
CA LEU A 44 -24.04 -13.42 5.60
C LEU A 44 -23.95 -12.95 7.06
N LEU A 45 -24.09 -13.86 8.04
CA LEU A 45 -23.98 -13.52 9.45
C LEU A 45 -22.55 -13.12 9.84
N ASP A 46 -21.55 -13.78 9.26
CA ASP A 46 -20.12 -13.46 9.43
C ASP A 46 -19.70 -12.22 8.62
N GLY A 47 -20.66 -11.55 7.97
CA GLY A 47 -20.43 -10.44 7.07
C GLY A 47 -19.94 -10.89 5.70
N LEU A 48 -19.60 -9.91 4.87
CA LEU A 48 -19.16 -10.21 3.52
C LEU A 48 -17.66 -10.54 3.49
N PRO A 49 -17.25 -11.67 2.87
CA PRO A 49 -15.86 -12.05 2.82
C PRO A 49 -15.07 -11.06 1.95
N LEU A 50 -14.07 -10.41 2.55
CA LEU A 50 -13.32 -9.34 1.89
C LEU A 50 -12.56 -9.84 0.65
N ILE A 51 -11.95 -11.04 0.72
CA ILE A 51 -11.12 -11.58 -0.36
C ILE A 51 -11.95 -11.80 -1.65
N PRO A 52 -13.08 -12.53 -1.64
CA PRO A 52 -13.95 -12.67 -2.81
C PRO A 52 -14.48 -11.34 -3.34
N ILE A 53 -14.86 -10.40 -2.48
CA ILE A 53 -15.34 -9.07 -2.92
C ILE A 53 -14.26 -8.35 -3.70
N VAL A 54 -13.05 -8.28 -3.15
CA VAL A 54 -11.92 -7.58 -3.78
C VAL A 54 -11.56 -8.26 -5.10
N LEU A 55 -11.51 -9.60 -5.13
CA LEU A 55 -11.29 -10.36 -6.37
C LEU A 55 -12.38 -10.09 -7.42
N GLY A 56 -13.65 -10.03 -7.02
CA GLY A 56 -14.75 -9.70 -7.93
C GLY A 56 -14.66 -8.26 -8.46
N LEU A 57 -14.36 -7.30 -7.58
CA LEU A 57 -14.29 -5.88 -7.90
C LEU A 57 -13.18 -5.58 -8.93
N PHE A 58 -12.04 -6.27 -8.85
CA PHE A 58 -10.94 -6.10 -9.81
C PHE A 58 -11.03 -7.08 -11.00
N GLY A 59 -11.51 -8.30 -10.78
CA GLY A 59 -11.55 -9.36 -11.78
C GLY A 59 -12.70 -9.24 -12.77
N ILE A 60 -13.90 -8.82 -12.33
CA ILE A 60 -15.07 -8.70 -13.22
C ILE A 60 -14.85 -7.63 -14.30
N PRO A 61 -14.40 -6.40 -13.98
CA PRO A 61 -14.13 -5.40 -15.01
C PRO A 61 -13.11 -5.86 -16.05
N GLU A 62 -12.01 -6.48 -15.61
CA GLU A 62 -10.98 -7.02 -16.50
C GLU A 62 -11.54 -8.13 -17.41
N LEU A 63 -12.36 -9.03 -16.85
CA LEU A 63 -12.99 -10.11 -17.60
C LEU A 63 -14.01 -9.59 -18.63
N MET A 64 -14.77 -8.55 -18.27
CA MET A 64 -15.67 -7.87 -19.21
C MET A 64 -14.87 -7.15 -20.32
N GLU A 65 -13.76 -6.50 -19.98
CA GLU A 65 -12.91 -5.82 -20.96
C GLU A 65 -12.28 -6.82 -21.96
N LEU A 66 -11.80 -7.97 -21.47
CA LEU A 66 -11.31 -9.06 -22.31
C LEU A 66 -12.41 -9.64 -23.21
N ALA A 67 -13.62 -9.84 -22.66
CA ALA A 67 -14.77 -10.35 -23.40
C ALA A 67 -15.22 -9.39 -24.52
N VAL A 68 -15.25 -8.08 -24.24
CA VAL A 68 -15.63 -7.04 -25.22
C VAL A 68 -14.58 -6.85 -26.30
N LYS A 69 -13.28 -6.88 -25.94
CA LYS A 69 -12.20 -6.70 -26.92
C LYS A 69 -11.97 -7.93 -27.79
N GLY A 70 -12.45 -9.11 -27.40
CA GLY A 70 -12.26 -10.35 -28.15
C GLY A 70 -10.78 -10.74 -28.32
N THR A 71 -9.89 -10.18 -27.48
CA THR A 71 -8.45 -10.42 -27.53
C THR A 71 -8.04 -11.34 -26.40
N SER A 72 -7.18 -12.31 -26.69
CA SER A 72 -6.41 -13.05 -25.67
C SER A 72 -5.66 -12.05 -24.78
N ILE A 73 -5.55 -12.37 -23.48
CA ILE A 73 -4.74 -11.67 -22.45
C ILE A 73 -3.33 -11.35 -22.98
N SER A 74 -2.83 -12.19 -23.91
CA SER A 74 -1.53 -12.08 -24.56
C SER A 74 -1.53 -11.16 -25.80
N ARG A 75 -2.03 -9.92 -25.69
CA ARG A 75 -1.61 -8.85 -26.62
C ARG A 75 -0.83 -7.75 -25.93
N VAL A 76 0.06 -8.14 -25.03
CA VAL A 76 1.38 -7.51 -25.03
C VAL A 76 2.00 -7.96 -26.35
N ALA A 77 1.98 -7.10 -27.37
CA ALA A 77 2.92 -7.26 -28.47
C ALA A 77 4.28 -7.54 -27.80
N PRO A 78 5.09 -8.50 -28.25
CA PRO A 78 6.43 -8.70 -27.71
C PRO A 78 7.28 -7.49 -28.11
N LYS A 79 7.00 -6.31 -27.54
CA LYS A 79 7.99 -5.29 -27.31
C LYS A 79 8.86 -5.89 -26.24
N ALA A 80 9.83 -6.66 -26.74
CA ALA A 80 11.01 -7.19 -26.10
C ALA A 80 10.85 -7.57 -24.61
N SER A 81 11.33 -8.74 -24.26
CA SER A 81 12.10 -8.88 -23.02
C SER A 81 13.17 -7.78 -22.97
N ASP A 82 12.77 -6.56 -22.62
CA ASP A 82 13.60 -5.38 -22.82
C ASP A 82 14.42 -5.24 -21.54
N GLU A 83 15.56 -5.95 -21.51
CA GLU A 83 16.67 -5.60 -20.61
C GLU A 83 16.92 -4.06 -20.64
N SER A 84 16.58 -3.41 -21.76
CA SER A 84 16.55 -1.95 -21.93
C SER A 84 15.66 -1.22 -20.91
N GLY A 85 14.47 -1.74 -20.57
CA GLY A 85 13.52 -1.09 -19.66
C GLY A 85 14.00 -1.12 -18.21
N LEU A 86 14.54 -2.26 -17.75
CA LEU A 86 15.14 -2.39 -16.42
C LEU A 86 16.39 -1.50 -16.31
N MET A 87 17.26 -1.53 -17.31
CA MET A 87 18.47 -0.70 -17.34
C MET A 87 18.13 0.79 -17.34
N ARG A 88 17.06 1.18 -18.04
CA ARG A 88 16.54 2.55 -18.05
C ARG A 88 16.01 2.96 -16.68
N GLY A 89 15.24 2.10 -16.01
CA GLY A 89 14.76 2.34 -14.65
C GLY A 89 15.90 2.54 -13.64
N ILE A 90 16.92 1.67 -13.70
CA ILE A 90 18.14 1.81 -12.88
C ILE A 90 18.83 3.15 -13.17
N LYS A 91 19.00 3.50 -14.45
CA LYS A 91 19.60 4.77 -14.87
C LYS A 91 18.80 5.98 -14.40
N ASP A 92 17.47 5.92 -14.44
CA ASP A 92 16.60 7.01 -14.00
C ASP A 92 16.74 7.25 -12.49
N VAL A 93 16.82 6.18 -11.70
CA VAL A 93 17.07 6.26 -10.24
C VAL A 93 18.45 6.84 -9.94
N LEU A 94 19.49 6.41 -10.67
CA LEU A 94 20.86 6.93 -10.49
C LEU A 94 21.03 8.39 -10.93
N THR A 95 20.27 8.80 -11.95
CA THR A 95 20.21 10.19 -12.44
C THR A 95 19.54 11.08 -11.39
N HIS A 96 18.49 10.59 -10.74
CA HIS A 96 17.76 11.29 -9.69
C HIS A 96 18.19 10.90 -8.27
N ARG A 97 19.46 10.51 -8.07
CA ARG A 97 19.99 10.01 -6.78
C ARG A 97 19.65 10.89 -5.57
N TRP A 98 19.63 12.21 -5.74
CA TRP A 98 19.32 13.14 -4.66
C TRP A 98 17.85 13.10 -4.25
N LEU A 99 16.94 12.92 -5.21
CA LEU A 99 15.52 12.72 -4.92
C LEU A 99 15.31 11.37 -4.23
N THR A 100 15.98 10.32 -4.72
CA THR A 100 15.95 8.98 -4.13
C THR A 100 16.38 9.00 -2.67
N ILE A 101 17.52 9.61 -2.35
CA ILE A 101 18.02 9.70 -0.97
C ILE A 101 17.06 10.48 -0.07
N ARG A 102 16.58 11.66 -0.51
CA ARG A 102 15.63 12.45 0.28
C ARG A 102 14.33 11.70 0.55
N SER A 103 13.82 11.02 -0.47
CA SER A 103 12.58 10.23 -0.34
C SER A 103 12.78 9.02 0.56
N ALA A 104 13.93 8.36 0.49
CA ALA A 104 14.28 7.29 1.40
C ALA A 104 14.38 7.79 2.85
N LEU A 105 14.99 8.96 3.09
CA LEU A 105 15.05 9.56 4.43
C LEU A 105 13.65 9.89 4.98
N ILE A 106 12.77 10.44 4.14
CA ILE A 106 11.36 10.67 4.51
C ILE A 106 10.69 9.34 4.87
N GLY A 107 10.86 8.32 4.02
CA GLY A 107 10.30 6.98 4.25
C GLY A 107 10.76 6.37 5.56
N THR A 108 12.07 6.36 5.81
CA THR A 108 12.65 5.84 7.06
C THR A 108 12.15 6.62 8.27
N TYR A 109 12.13 7.96 8.20
CA TYR A 109 11.68 8.80 9.31
C TYR A 109 10.22 8.55 9.68
N VAL A 110 9.33 8.53 8.68
CA VAL A 110 7.92 8.24 8.91
C VAL A 110 7.73 6.78 9.33
N GLY A 111 8.54 5.84 8.84
CA GLY A 111 8.52 4.43 9.26
C GLY A 111 8.91 4.22 10.73
N MET A 112 9.82 5.04 11.27
CA MET A 112 10.15 4.99 12.70
C MET A 112 8.99 5.41 13.60
N LEU A 113 8.02 6.16 13.07
CA LEU A 113 6.85 6.62 13.82
C LEU A 113 5.77 5.53 13.81
N PRO A 114 5.44 4.94 14.97
CA PRO A 114 4.47 3.86 15.02
C PRO A 114 3.06 4.35 14.66
N GLY A 115 2.33 3.53 13.91
CA GLY A 115 0.94 3.79 13.53
C GLY A 115 0.75 4.69 12.31
N LEU A 116 1.83 5.28 11.76
CA LEU A 116 1.77 5.98 10.48
C LEU A 116 1.90 4.97 9.34
N GLY A 117 0.78 4.57 8.74
CA GLY A 117 0.75 3.58 7.66
C GLY A 117 1.49 4.03 6.39
N ALA A 118 1.94 3.05 5.60
CA ALA A 118 2.73 3.26 4.36
C ALA A 118 2.06 4.23 3.36
N THR A 119 0.74 4.24 3.28
CA THR A 119 0.01 5.08 2.32
C THR A 119 0.23 6.58 2.52
N ILE A 120 0.45 7.04 3.76
CA ILE A 120 0.68 8.47 4.03
C ILE A 120 2.07 8.89 3.52
N VAL A 121 3.05 7.99 3.59
CA VAL A 121 4.43 8.22 3.14
C VAL A 121 4.47 8.55 1.66
N ASP A 122 3.72 7.81 0.85
CA ASP A 122 3.69 8.01 -0.60
C ASP A 122 3.24 9.43 -0.98
N TRP A 123 2.22 9.95 -0.29
CA TRP A 123 1.73 11.31 -0.51
C TRP A 123 2.73 12.38 -0.07
N ILE A 124 3.38 12.18 1.08
CA ILE A 124 4.41 13.11 1.56
C ILE A 124 5.60 13.11 0.59
N ALA A 125 6.05 11.94 0.15
CA ALA A 125 7.16 11.81 -0.78
C ALA A 125 6.83 12.41 -2.16
N TYR A 126 5.62 12.15 -2.67
CA TYR A 126 5.15 12.77 -3.91
C TYR A 126 5.08 14.30 -3.80
N GLY A 127 4.47 14.81 -2.73
CA GLY A 127 4.40 16.25 -2.46
C GLY A 127 5.77 16.88 -2.34
N HIS A 128 6.71 16.21 -1.67
CA HIS A 128 8.10 16.64 -1.58
C HIS A 128 8.80 16.67 -2.95
N ALA A 129 8.55 15.67 -3.81
CA ALA A 129 9.10 15.62 -5.16
C ALA A 129 8.57 16.79 -6.02
N VAL A 130 7.26 17.04 -5.99
CA VAL A 130 6.62 18.17 -6.70
C VAL A 130 7.14 19.51 -6.19
N GLN A 131 7.29 19.67 -4.87
CA GLN A 131 7.74 20.93 -4.26
C GLN A 131 9.22 21.21 -4.55
N SER A 132 10.05 20.17 -4.53
CA SER A 132 11.50 20.28 -4.76
C SER A 132 11.90 20.37 -6.23
N ALA A 133 10.99 20.05 -7.15
CA ALA A 133 11.22 20.14 -8.59
C ALA A 133 11.15 21.59 -9.10
N LYS A 134 12.12 21.95 -9.95
CA LYS A 134 12.14 23.25 -10.66
C LYS A 134 11.04 23.36 -11.71
N ASP A 135 10.88 22.30 -12.50
CA ASP A 135 9.79 22.16 -13.48
C ASP A 135 8.77 21.15 -12.95
N LYS A 136 7.52 21.58 -12.88
CA LYS A 136 6.38 20.82 -12.35
C LYS A 136 5.38 20.40 -13.43
N SER A 137 5.60 20.80 -14.68
CA SER A 137 4.63 20.68 -15.76
C SER A 137 4.29 19.24 -16.15
N GLN A 138 5.20 18.30 -15.90
CA GLN A 138 5.04 16.88 -16.28
C GLN A 138 4.54 15.98 -15.14
N PHE A 139 4.41 16.50 -13.90
CA PHE A 139 3.90 15.69 -12.79
C PHE A 139 2.42 15.37 -13.00
N GLY A 140 2.08 14.07 -12.98
CA GLY A 140 0.75 13.57 -13.31
C GLY A 140 0.61 13.09 -14.76
N ASP A 141 1.52 13.50 -15.64
CA ASP A 141 1.54 13.14 -17.07
C ASP A 141 2.67 12.16 -17.43
N GLY A 142 3.21 11.45 -16.45
CA GLY A 142 4.22 10.40 -16.64
C GLY A 142 5.65 10.79 -16.24
N ASP A 143 5.84 11.87 -15.48
CA ASP A 143 7.15 12.20 -14.91
C ASP A 143 7.66 11.11 -13.96
N ILE A 144 8.83 10.55 -14.28
CA ILE A 144 9.48 9.48 -13.51
C ILE A 144 9.78 9.89 -12.07
N ARG A 145 9.99 11.18 -11.78
CA ARG A 145 10.23 11.69 -10.43
C ARG A 145 9.01 11.48 -9.52
N GLY A 146 7.81 11.50 -10.10
CA GLY A 146 6.56 11.19 -9.42
C GLY A 146 6.41 9.71 -9.04
N VAL A 147 7.23 8.83 -9.62
CA VAL A 147 7.28 7.39 -9.29
C VAL A 147 8.46 7.09 -8.36
N ILE A 148 9.64 7.61 -8.67
CA ILE A 148 10.86 7.38 -7.89
C ILE A 148 10.65 7.78 -6.43
N ALA A 149 10.05 8.94 -6.17
CA ALA A 149 9.91 9.44 -4.80
C ALA A 149 8.99 8.56 -3.92
N PRO A 150 7.72 8.29 -4.30
CA PRO A 150 6.87 7.37 -3.55
C PRO A 150 7.47 5.98 -3.40
N GLU A 151 7.98 5.37 -4.47
CA GLU A 151 8.51 3.99 -4.41
C GLU A 151 9.74 3.88 -3.50
N CYS A 152 10.64 4.86 -3.55
CA CYS A 152 11.80 4.89 -2.66
C CYS A 152 11.38 5.09 -1.21
N ALA A 153 10.40 5.97 -0.95
CA ALA A 153 9.91 6.22 0.39
C ALA A 153 9.15 5.02 0.97
N ASN A 154 8.30 4.35 0.17
CA ASN A 154 7.57 3.15 0.55
C ASN A 154 8.52 2.00 0.95
N ASN A 155 9.55 1.75 0.14
CA ASN A 155 10.51 0.70 0.47
C ASN A 155 11.37 1.06 1.69
N ALA A 156 11.78 2.32 1.82
CA ALA A 156 12.50 2.78 3.02
C ALA A 156 11.63 2.74 4.28
N HIS A 157 10.32 3.01 4.17
CA HIS A 157 9.37 2.93 5.27
C HIS A 157 9.30 1.54 5.88
N LYS A 158 9.33 0.48 5.08
CA LYS A 158 9.35 -0.91 5.60
C LYS A 158 10.57 -1.18 6.47
N ALA A 159 11.74 -0.70 6.04
CA ALA A 159 12.97 -0.81 6.83
C ALA A 159 12.90 0.06 8.10
N GLY A 160 12.38 1.29 7.98
CA GLY A 160 12.18 2.19 9.12
C GLY A 160 11.22 1.63 10.17
N ALA A 161 10.14 0.96 9.75
CA ALA A 161 9.15 0.34 10.62
C ALA A 161 9.70 -0.83 11.44
N LEU A 162 10.81 -1.44 11.02
CA LEU A 162 11.49 -2.45 11.81
C LEU A 162 12.20 -1.86 13.03
N ILE A 163 12.63 -0.60 12.98
CA ILE A 163 13.36 0.04 14.09
C ILE A 163 12.54 -0.01 15.39
N PRO A 164 11.32 0.55 15.47
CA PRO A 164 10.54 0.49 16.71
C PRO A 164 10.03 -0.93 17.01
N THR A 165 9.79 -1.75 15.98
CA THR A 165 9.32 -3.12 16.15
C THR A 165 10.37 -3.98 16.85
N VAL A 166 11.63 -3.87 16.43
CA VAL A 166 12.75 -4.63 16.98
C VAL A 166 13.25 -4.02 18.27
N ALA A 167 13.42 -2.70 18.32
CA ALA A 167 14.04 -2.03 19.47
C ALA A 167 13.09 -1.87 20.66
N PHE A 168 11.79 -1.69 20.42
CA PHE A 168 10.82 -1.42 21.48
C PHE A 168 9.70 -2.47 21.56
N GLY A 169 9.66 -3.44 20.64
CA GLY A 169 8.55 -4.39 20.56
C GLY A 169 7.24 -3.72 20.09
N ILE A 170 7.29 -2.50 19.57
CA ILE A 170 6.11 -1.73 19.16
C ILE A 170 6.00 -1.77 17.64
N PRO A 171 4.98 -2.43 17.07
CA PRO A 171 4.87 -2.57 15.62
C PRO A 171 4.61 -1.23 14.94
N GLY A 172 5.49 -0.87 14.00
CA GLY A 172 5.30 0.31 13.14
C GLY A 172 4.21 0.16 12.07
N SER A 173 3.89 -1.08 11.67
CA SER A 173 2.91 -1.39 10.64
C SER A 173 2.22 -2.74 10.90
N ILE A 174 1.14 -3.04 10.18
CA ILE A 174 0.46 -4.35 10.25
C ILE A 174 1.43 -5.49 9.89
N GLY A 175 2.25 -5.30 8.86
CA GLY A 175 3.23 -6.31 8.45
C GLY A 175 4.27 -6.58 9.53
N THR A 176 4.74 -5.55 10.22
CA THR A 176 5.71 -5.72 11.31
C THR A 176 5.08 -6.28 12.59
N ALA A 177 3.76 -6.11 12.80
CA ALA A 177 3.04 -6.79 13.88
C ALA A 177 2.96 -8.31 13.65
N ILE A 178 2.72 -8.75 12.41
CA ILE A 178 2.76 -10.17 12.06
C ILE A 178 4.19 -10.71 12.24
N LEU A 179 5.20 -9.96 11.80
CA LEU A 179 6.60 -10.32 12.02
C LEU A 179 6.94 -10.44 13.51
N LEU A 180 6.49 -9.49 14.34
CA LEU A 180 6.65 -9.53 15.80
C LEU A 180 6.07 -10.83 16.38
N GLY A 181 4.85 -11.19 15.97
CA GLY A 181 4.25 -12.48 16.36
C GLY A 181 5.08 -13.69 15.93
N ALA A 182 5.62 -13.68 14.71
CA ALA A 182 6.50 -14.74 14.22
C ALA A 182 7.82 -14.83 15.01
N LEU A 183 8.41 -13.69 15.40
CA LEU A 183 9.62 -13.64 16.22
C LEU A 183 9.37 -14.24 17.61
N VAL A 184 8.24 -13.89 18.24
CA VAL A 184 7.82 -14.46 19.54
C VAL A 184 7.61 -15.97 19.44
N ILE A 185 6.98 -16.46 18.37
CA ILE A 185 6.81 -17.90 18.12
C ILE A 185 8.18 -18.60 17.97
N LYS A 186 9.18 -17.92 17.42
CA LYS A 186 10.55 -18.43 17.29
C LYS A 186 11.40 -18.25 18.55
N GLY A 187 10.81 -17.77 19.65
CA GLY A 187 11.50 -17.57 20.93
C GLY A 187 12.32 -16.29 21.03
N LEU A 188 12.29 -15.43 20.01
CA LEU A 188 12.88 -14.11 20.06
C LEU A 188 11.91 -13.15 20.75
N ARG A 189 12.40 -12.29 21.63
CA ARG A 189 11.59 -11.30 22.36
C ARG A 189 11.98 -9.88 21.96
N PRO A 190 11.40 -9.33 20.88
CA PRO A 190 11.73 -7.99 20.42
C PRO A 190 11.42 -6.93 21.47
N GLY A 191 12.31 -5.95 21.60
CA GLY A 191 12.36 -5.01 22.71
C GLY A 191 13.81 -4.68 23.08
N PRO A 192 14.02 -3.81 24.10
CA PRO A 192 15.37 -3.40 24.51
C PRO A 192 16.26 -4.60 24.85
N ASP A 193 15.68 -5.62 25.48
CA ASP A 193 16.39 -6.84 25.89
C ASP A 193 16.96 -7.63 24.69
N MET A 194 16.29 -7.60 23.54
CA MET A 194 16.77 -8.25 22.31
C MET A 194 18.05 -7.61 21.77
N LEU A 195 18.23 -6.30 22.02
CA LEU A 195 19.38 -5.53 21.56
C LEU A 195 20.52 -5.48 22.58
N THR A 196 20.30 -5.93 23.81
CA THR A 196 21.31 -5.89 24.88
C THR A 196 21.72 -7.27 25.39
N PHE A 197 20.77 -8.16 25.66
CA PHE A 197 21.01 -9.42 26.40
C PHE A 197 20.92 -10.68 25.54
N ASP A 198 20.10 -10.68 24.47
CA ASP A 198 19.86 -11.83 23.60
C ASP A 198 20.69 -11.83 22.30
N LEU A 199 21.84 -11.12 22.27
CA LEU A 199 22.78 -11.19 21.16
C LEU A 199 23.81 -12.30 21.42
N PRO A 200 23.70 -13.50 20.80
CA PRO A 200 24.81 -14.42 20.72
C PRO A 200 25.82 -13.82 19.72
N LEU A 201 26.77 -13.05 20.23
CA LEU A 201 28.07 -12.84 19.57
C LEU A 201 29.06 -13.85 20.15
#